data_AF-A0A2W6XW94-F1
#
_entry.id   AF-A0A2W6XW94-F1
#
_cell.length_a   1.000
_cell.length_b   1.000
_cell.length_c   1.000
_cell.angle_alpha   90.00
_cell.angle_beta   90.00
_cell.angle_gamma   90.00
#
_symmetry.space_group_name_H-M   'P 1'
#
loop_
_entity.id
_entity.type
_entity.pdbx_description
1 polymer ?
#
loop_
_entity_poly.entity_id
_entity_poly.type
_entity_poly.pdbx_seq_one_letter_code
_entity_poly.pdbx_strand_id
1 'polypeptide(L)'
;MKYFYFLLILISGFSEAQIFDLVPLVENGPKDKRINLVILGDGYTASEQSAFMEDATFVSDYLLNKQPYSNYKNYFNVYALKVISPQSGVKHPATATDVTEPVIPVSNPTNYFNTSYDTSGTHRCIYGNTNKVTQTLAANIP
;
A
#
# COMPACT_ATOMS: atom_id res chain seq x y z
N MET A 1 -23.05 -47.32 -21.17
CA MET A 1 -22.65 -45.92 -21.43
C MET A 1 -22.28 -45.29 -20.10
N LYS A 2 -21.00 -45.39 -19.72
CA LYS A 2 -20.02 -44.30 -19.78
C LYS A 2 -20.31 -43.22 -18.73
N TYR A 3 -19.69 -43.43 -17.57
CA TYR A 3 -19.54 -42.52 -16.44
C TYR A 3 -19.26 -41.08 -16.90
N PHE A 4 -20.11 -40.14 -16.50
CA PHE A 4 -19.83 -38.71 -16.62
C PHE A 4 -19.56 -38.18 -15.20
N TYR A 5 -18.32 -38.39 -14.74
CA TYR A 5 -17.80 -37.76 -13.53
C TYR A 5 -17.66 -36.26 -13.80
N PHE A 6 -18.57 -35.45 -13.26
CA PHE A 6 -18.42 -34.00 -13.23
C PHE A 6 -17.50 -33.63 -12.05
N LEU A 7 -16.20 -33.58 -12.32
CA LEU A 7 -15.17 -33.11 -11.39
C LEU A 7 -15.31 -31.60 -11.23
N LEU A 8 -16.02 -31.16 -10.17
CA LEU A 8 -16.02 -29.78 -9.70
C LEU A 8 -14.63 -29.46 -9.14
N ILE A 9 -13.79 -28.81 -9.94
CA ILE A 9 -12.55 -28.22 -9.47
C ILE A 9 -12.94 -27.01 -8.61
N LEU A 10 -12.93 -27.21 -7.30
CA LEU A 10 -12.78 -26.15 -6.32
C LEU A 10 -11.46 -25.45 -6.61
N ILE A 11 -11.51 -24.36 -7.38
CA ILE A 11 -10.42 -23.38 -7.41
C ILE A 11 -10.50 -22.65 -6.06
N SER A 12 -9.92 -23.27 -5.04
CA SER A 12 -9.50 -22.55 -3.85
C SER A 12 -8.57 -21.44 -4.32
N GLY A 13 -9.07 -20.20 -4.34
CA GLY A 13 -8.27 -19.02 -4.57
C GLY A 13 -7.26 -18.89 -3.45
N PHE A 14 -6.10 -19.52 -3.62
CA PHE A 14 -4.92 -19.18 -2.86
C PHE A 14 -4.59 -17.73 -3.23
N SER A 15 -5.01 -16.80 -2.38
CA SER A 15 -4.51 -15.44 -2.41
C SER A 15 -3.07 -15.50 -1.92
N GLU A 16 -2.16 -15.86 -2.82
CA GLU A 16 -0.73 -15.79 -2.54
C GLU A 16 -0.40 -14.33 -2.19
N ALA A 17 -0.06 -14.08 -0.93
CA ALA A 17 0.41 -12.78 -0.52
C ALA A 17 1.78 -12.57 -1.17
N GLN A 18 1.85 -11.61 -2.09
CA GLN A 18 3.07 -11.36 -2.86
C GLN A 18 4.19 -10.88 -1.93
N ILE A 19 5.37 -11.48 -2.10
CA ILE A 19 6.60 -11.02 -1.45
C ILE A 19 7.16 -9.84 -2.25
N PHE A 20 7.48 -8.76 -1.55
CA PHE A 20 8.01 -7.52 -2.06
C PHE A 20 9.36 -7.21 -1.43
N ASP A 21 10.12 -6.35 -2.09
CA ASP A 21 11.43 -5.91 -1.62
C ASP A 21 11.26 -4.94 -0.43
N LEU A 22 11.75 -5.34 0.74
CA LEU A 22 11.73 -4.56 1.98
C LEU A 22 13.10 -3.90 2.19
N VAL A 23 13.15 -2.59 2.03
CA VAL A 23 14.38 -1.80 2.10
C VAL A 23 14.44 -1.04 3.43
N PRO A 24 15.49 -1.22 4.26
CA PRO A 24 15.67 -0.39 5.45
C PRO A 24 16.02 1.05 5.05
N LEU A 25 15.28 2.02 5.59
CA LEU A 25 15.59 3.44 5.52
C LEU A 25 16.32 3.91 6.78
N VAL A 26 15.90 3.40 7.94
CA VAL A 26 16.50 3.65 9.26
C VAL A 26 16.50 2.34 10.04
N GLU A 27 17.64 1.94 10.60
CA GLU A 27 17.73 0.72 11.40
C GLU A 27 18.55 0.97 12.68
N ASN A 28 17.86 1.06 13.81
CA ASN A 28 18.42 1.41 15.11
C ASN A 28 18.52 0.21 16.07
N GLY A 29 18.19 -0.99 15.62
CA GLY A 29 18.34 -2.22 16.40
C GLY A 29 17.42 -3.36 15.95
N PRO A 30 17.39 -4.46 16.71
CA PRO A 30 16.54 -5.62 16.43
C PRO A 30 15.06 -5.24 16.33
N LYS A 31 14.34 -5.82 15.35
CA LYS A 31 12.91 -5.53 15.08
C LYS A 31 11.99 -5.78 16.27
N ASP A 32 12.31 -6.75 17.13
CA ASP A 32 11.55 -7.08 18.35
C ASP A 32 11.85 -6.14 19.53
N LYS A 33 12.80 -5.21 19.37
CA LYS A 33 13.21 -4.21 20.38
C LYS A 33 12.99 -2.77 19.91
N ARG A 34 12.36 -2.56 18.75
CA ARG A 34 12.10 -1.25 18.13
C ARG A 34 10.67 -1.17 17.62
N ILE A 35 10.18 0.05 17.44
CA ILE A 35 8.95 0.31 16.69
C ILE A 35 9.29 0.19 15.21
N ASN A 36 8.66 -0.74 14.49
CA ASN A 36 8.85 -0.89 13.05
C ASN A 36 7.80 -0.06 12.32
N LEU A 37 8.22 1.07 11.73
CA LEU A 37 7.40 1.87 10.83
C LEU A 37 7.64 1.38 9.39
N VAL A 38 6.57 1.08 8.68
CA VAL A 38 6.65 0.51 7.34
C VAL A 38 5.84 1.38 6.41
N ILE A 39 6.49 1.88 5.36
CA ILE A 39 5.89 2.68 4.30
C ILE A 39 5.69 1.76 3.10
N LEU A 40 4.46 1.64 2.62
CA LEU A 40 4.11 0.78 1.48
C LEU A 40 3.73 1.66 0.28
N GLY A 41 4.25 1.33 -0.90
CA GLY A 41 3.89 2.03 -2.13
C GLY A 41 2.52 1.59 -2.66
N ASP A 42 1.68 2.53 -3.08
CA ASP A 42 0.48 2.22 -3.88
C ASP A 42 0.41 3.12 -5.10
N GLY A 43 0.01 2.56 -6.24
CA GLY A 43 0.01 3.28 -7.51
C GLY A 43 1.40 3.52 -8.10
N TYR A 44 2.45 2.88 -7.58
CA TYR A 44 3.79 2.87 -8.20
C TYR A 44 3.98 1.57 -8.97
N THR A 45 4.24 1.66 -10.27
CA THR A 45 4.59 0.52 -11.11
C THR A 45 6.02 0.03 -10.84
N ALA A 46 6.43 -1.07 -11.47
CA ALA A 46 7.78 -1.60 -11.35
C ALA A 46 8.86 -0.59 -11.79
N SER A 47 8.56 0.25 -12.80
CA SER A 47 9.47 1.29 -13.29
C SER A 47 9.50 2.56 -12.42
N GLU A 48 8.56 2.73 -11.49
CA GLU A 48 8.43 3.93 -10.65
C GLU A 48 8.97 3.72 -9.24
N GLN A 49 9.62 2.59 -8.97
CA GLN A 49 10.09 2.25 -7.63
C GLN A 49 11.20 3.19 -7.12
N SER A 50 11.95 3.84 -8.01
CA SER A 50 12.88 4.90 -7.59
C SER A 50 12.14 6.11 -7.03
N ALA A 51 11.05 6.54 -7.67
CA ALA A 51 10.21 7.63 -7.17
C ALA A 51 9.56 7.28 -5.83
N PHE A 52 9.05 6.04 -5.70
CA PHE A 52 8.54 5.55 -4.40
C PHE A 52 9.61 5.61 -3.30
N MET A 53 10.85 5.23 -3.59
CA MET A 53 11.93 5.28 -2.59
C MET A 53 12.25 6.72 -2.17
N GLU A 54 12.22 7.68 -3.10
CA GLU A 54 12.37 9.11 -2.80
C GLU A 54 11.24 9.59 -1.87
N ASP A 55 9.99 9.28 -2.21
CA ASP A 55 8.81 9.64 -1.42
C ASP A 55 8.83 9.01 -0.02
N ALA A 56 9.15 7.71 0.08
CA ALA A 56 9.24 6.99 1.35
C ALA A 56 10.36 7.54 2.25
N THR A 57 11.51 7.88 1.66
CA THR A 57 12.62 8.52 2.38
C THR A 57 12.20 9.90 2.89
N PHE A 58 11.57 10.71 2.04
CA PHE A 58 11.05 12.02 2.43
C PHE A 58 10.06 11.92 3.60
N VAL A 59 9.09 11.00 3.54
CA VAL A 59 8.11 10.80 4.61
C VAL A 59 8.78 10.35 5.91
N SER A 60 9.71 9.40 5.83
CA SER A 60 10.50 8.93 6.97
C SER A 60 11.24 10.09 7.64
N ASP A 61 12.00 10.85 6.86
CA ASP A 61 12.81 11.96 7.36
C ASP A 61 11.94 13.09 7.91
N TYR A 62 10.86 13.43 7.22
CA TYR A 62 9.93 14.44 7.69
C TYR A 62 9.38 14.06 9.06
N LEU A 63 8.85 12.84 9.20
CA LEU A 63 8.25 12.37 10.45
C LEU A 63 9.26 12.34 11.60
N LEU A 64 10.42 11.70 11.38
CA LEU A 64 11.44 11.52 12.42
C LEU A 64 12.13 12.82 12.83
N ASN A 65 12.02 13.89 12.03
CA ASN A 65 12.50 15.21 12.40
C ASN A 65 11.47 16.08 13.13
N LYS A 66 10.22 15.63 13.30
CA LYS A 66 9.21 16.34 14.10
C LYS A 66 9.19 15.86 15.54
N GLN A 67 9.00 16.78 16.47
CA GLN A 67 8.65 16.40 17.84
C GLN A 67 7.23 15.80 17.87
N PRO A 68 6.98 14.76 18.70
CA PRO A 68 7.92 14.16 19.64
C PRO A 68 8.86 13.10 19.03
N TYR A 69 8.64 12.65 17.79
CA TYR A 69 9.41 11.57 17.15
C TYR A 69 10.92 11.80 17.16
N SER A 70 11.38 13.04 16.92
CA SER A 70 12.81 13.39 16.96
C SER A 70 13.49 13.07 18.29
N ASN A 71 12.77 13.17 19.41
CA ASN A 71 13.28 12.84 20.75
C ASN A 71 13.42 11.33 20.95
N TYR A 72 12.72 10.53 20.14
CA TYR A 72 12.64 9.08 20.25
C TYR A 72 13.11 8.36 18.97
N LYS A 73 13.76 9.05 18.03
CA LYS A 73 14.10 8.48 16.71
C LYS A 73 14.89 7.17 16.80
N ASN A 74 15.74 7.02 17.81
CA ASN A 74 16.54 5.81 18.06
C ASN A 74 15.70 4.58 18.48
N TYR A 75 14.40 4.76 18.79
CA TYR A 75 13.47 3.67 19.09
C TYR A 75 12.73 3.15 17.84
N PHE A 76 12.90 3.79 16.69
CA PHE A 76 12.26 3.39 15.43
C PHE A 76 13.23 2.65 14.52
N ASN A 77 12.73 1.62 13.85
CA ASN A 77 13.22 1.18 12.54
C ASN A 77 12.21 1.65 11.49
N VAL A 78 12.67 2.13 10.34
CA VAL A 78 11.82 2.53 9.22
C VAL A 78 12.18 1.72 7.99
N TYR A 79 11.18 1.15 7.35
CA TYR A 79 11.32 0.35 6.14
C TYR A 79 10.41 0.86 5.03
N ALA A 80 10.90 0.82 3.79
CA ALA A 80 10.11 0.98 2.58
C ALA A 80 9.82 -0.40 1.99
N LEU A 81 8.54 -0.75 1.81
CA LEU A 81 8.12 -1.97 1.14
C LEU A 81 7.69 -1.64 -0.29
N LYS A 82 8.48 -2.09 -1.26
CA LYS A 82 8.34 -1.80 -2.70
C LYS A 82 7.24 -2.63 -3.34
N VAL A 83 6.00 -2.30 -2.97
CA VAL A 83 4.79 -2.90 -3.53
C VAL A 83 4.59 -2.42 -4.96
N ILE A 84 4.35 -3.36 -5.87
CA ILE A 84 4.23 -3.09 -7.31
C ILE A 84 2.75 -3.04 -7.69
N SER A 85 2.30 -1.87 -8.14
CA SER A 85 0.97 -1.69 -8.74
C SER A 85 0.96 -2.00 -10.24
N PRO A 86 -0.12 -2.58 -10.79
CA PRO A 86 -0.24 -2.84 -12.22
C PRO A 86 -0.23 -1.57 -13.08
N GLN A 87 -0.79 -0.47 -12.58
CA GLN A 87 -0.87 0.81 -13.26
C GLN A 87 -0.45 1.94 -12.31
N SER A 88 0.05 3.03 -12.92
CA SER A 88 0.48 4.22 -12.19
C SER A 88 -0.72 5.02 -11.68
N GLY A 89 -0.66 5.47 -10.43
CA GLY A 89 -1.60 6.39 -9.81
C GLY A 89 -2.73 5.77 -8.97
N VAL A 90 -3.57 6.67 -8.45
CA VAL A 90 -4.72 6.36 -7.58
C VAL A 90 -6.02 6.60 -8.34
N LYS A 91 -7.01 5.75 -8.10
CA LYS A 91 -8.33 5.83 -8.75
C LYS A 91 -9.10 7.06 -8.29
N HIS A 92 -9.63 7.84 -9.23
CA HIS A 92 -10.57 8.92 -9.01
C HIS A 92 -11.84 8.69 -9.87
N PRO A 93 -12.92 8.15 -9.28
CA PRO A 93 -14.12 7.80 -10.03
C PRO A 93 -15.08 8.97 -10.31
N ALA A 94 -14.86 10.15 -9.72
CA ALA A 94 -15.75 11.31 -9.73
C ALA A 94 -17.17 10.98 -9.24
N THR A 95 -17.25 10.31 -8.09
CA THR A 95 -18.50 9.86 -7.47
C THR A 95 -18.81 10.53 -6.13
N ALA A 96 -18.08 11.58 -5.77
CA ALA A 96 -18.32 12.29 -4.52
C ALA A 96 -19.66 13.06 -4.54
N THR A 97 -20.18 13.33 -3.35
CA THR A 97 -21.46 14.04 -3.15
C THR A 97 -21.29 15.37 -2.44
N ASP A 98 -20.11 15.68 -1.90
CA ASP A 98 -19.78 16.95 -1.27
C ASP A 98 -19.41 18.06 -2.28
N VAL A 99 -19.31 17.71 -3.56
CA VAL A 99 -19.03 18.61 -4.68
C VAL A 99 -19.87 18.24 -5.91
N THR A 100 -19.94 19.14 -6.90
CA THR A 100 -20.48 18.81 -8.22
C THR A 100 -19.38 18.16 -9.07
N GLU A 101 -19.50 16.86 -9.28
CA GLU A 101 -18.54 16.11 -10.09
C GLU A 101 -18.78 16.25 -11.61
N PRO A 102 -17.73 16.19 -12.44
CA PRO A 102 -16.32 16.06 -12.05
C PRO A 102 -15.67 17.41 -11.71
N VAL A 103 -15.03 17.54 -10.54
CA VAL A 103 -14.19 18.72 -10.21
C VAL A 103 -12.80 18.62 -10.85
N ILE A 104 -12.26 17.41 -10.88
CA ILE A 104 -11.01 17.06 -11.56
C ILE A 104 -11.27 15.90 -12.54
N PRO A 105 -10.42 15.68 -13.56
CA PRO A 105 -10.64 14.59 -14.51
C PRO A 105 -10.72 13.21 -13.83
N VAL A 106 -11.64 12.38 -14.31
CA VAL A 106 -11.77 10.97 -13.89
C VAL A 106 -10.49 10.21 -14.24
N SER A 107 -10.00 9.40 -13.31
CA SER A 107 -8.89 8.46 -13.53
C SER A 107 -9.23 7.08 -12.96
N ASN A 108 -8.92 6.01 -13.70
CA ASN A 108 -9.24 4.64 -13.27
C ASN A 108 -8.06 3.67 -13.33
N PRO A 109 -6.86 4.01 -12.80
CA PRO A 109 -5.78 3.03 -12.69
C PRO A 109 -6.13 1.90 -11.71
N THR A 110 -5.66 0.71 -12.05
CA THR A 110 -5.62 -0.44 -11.14
C THR A 110 -4.34 -0.35 -10.31
N ASN A 111 -4.48 -0.01 -9.03
CA ASN A 111 -3.41 -0.03 -8.04
C ASN A 111 -3.52 -1.26 -7.13
N TYR A 112 -2.47 -1.54 -6.37
CA TYR A 112 -2.37 -2.78 -5.60
C TYR A 112 -3.34 -2.83 -4.43
N PHE A 113 -3.48 -1.75 -3.66
CA PHE A 113 -4.34 -1.71 -2.48
C PHE A 113 -5.79 -1.32 -2.75
N ASN A 114 -6.20 -1.20 -4.02
CA ASN A 114 -7.53 -0.72 -4.42
C ASN A 114 -7.85 0.67 -3.83
N THR A 115 -6.84 1.53 -3.71
CA THR A 115 -7.00 2.87 -3.17
C THR A 115 -7.78 3.76 -4.15
N SER A 116 -8.74 4.51 -3.62
CA SER A 116 -9.60 5.40 -4.38
C SER A 116 -9.88 6.70 -3.64
N TYR A 117 -9.95 7.80 -4.39
CA TYR A 117 -10.66 9.03 -4.00
C TYR A 117 -12.17 8.78 -3.89
N ASP A 118 -12.92 9.81 -3.50
CA ASP A 118 -14.37 9.83 -3.38
C ASP A 118 -14.95 8.83 -2.39
N THR A 119 -14.12 8.36 -1.45
CA THR A 119 -14.57 7.39 -0.44
C THR A 119 -15.60 8.04 0.48
N SER A 120 -16.67 7.30 0.79
CA SER A 120 -17.77 7.75 1.66
C SER A 120 -18.43 9.05 1.19
N GLY A 121 -18.42 9.33 -0.13
CA GLY A 121 -19.04 10.51 -0.72
C GLY A 121 -18.24 11.80 -0.56
N THR A 122 -17.00 11.75 -0.06
CA THR A 122 -16.14 12.93 0.10
C THR A 122 -15.03 12.92 -0.95
N HIS A 123 -14.96 13.95 -1.80
CA HIS A 123 -14.07 14.03 -2.95
C HIS A 123 -12.59 13.79 -2.60
N ARG A 124 -12.12 14.44 -1.52
CA ARG A 124 -10.72 14.34 -1.06
C ARG A 124 -10.43 13.12 -0.19
N CYS A 125 -11.43 12.30 0.14
CA CYS A 125 -11.23 11.15 1.01
C CYS A 125 -10.62 10.00 0.21
N ILE A 126 -9.34 9.75 0.46
CA ILE A 126 -8.60 8.63 -0.10
C ILE A 126 -8.64 7.48 0.89
N TYR A 127 -9.05 6.30 0.43
CA TYR A 127 -9.08 5.10 1.25
C TYR A 127 -8.72 3.87 0.41
N GLY A 128 -7.98 2.96 1.03
CA GLY A 128 -7.55 1.69 0.42
C GLY A 128 -8.05 0.48 1.20
N ASN A 129 -7.79 -0.71 0.66
CA ASN A 129 -8.22 -1.96 1.25
C ASN A 129 -7.30 -2.37 2.42
N THR A 130 -7.79 -2.19 3.65
CA THR A 130 -7.05 -2.50 4.90
C THR A 130 -6.74 -3.98 5.08
N ASN A 131 -7.57 -4.89 4.54
CA ASN A 131 -7.28 -6.32 4.57
C ASN A 131 -6.07 -6.64 3.71
N LYS A 132 -5.99 -6.09 2.50
CA LYS A 132 -4.81 -6.23 1.63
C LYS A 132 -3.56 -5.67 2.30
N VAL A 133 -3.63 -4.47 2.89
CA VAL A 133 -2.48 -3.88 3.62
C VAL A 133 -2.00 -4.81 4.73
N THR A 134 -2.92 -5.31 5.56
CA THR A 134 -2.57 -6.19 6.69
C THR A 134 -1.98 -7.52 6.22
N GLN A 135 -2.55 -8.12 5.18
CA GLN A 135 -2.04 -9.36 4.59
C GLN A 135 -0.65 -9.17 3.97
N THR A 136 -0.44 -8.08 3.24
CA THR A 136 0.87 -7.74 2.66
C THR A 136 1.92 -7.54 3.74
N LEU A 137 1.59 -6.80 4.82
CA LEU A 137 2.49 -6.63 5.96
C LEU A 137 2.85 -7.97 6.61
N ALA A 138 1.85 -8.80 6.93
CA ALA A 138 2.06 -10.10 7.57
C ALA A 138 2.91 -11.07 6.74
N ALA A 139 2.87 -10.95 5.40
CA ALA A 139 3.65 -11.79 4.51
C ALA A 139 5.10 -11.30 4.32
N ASN A 140 5.37 -10.01 4.53
CA ASN A 140 6.65 -9.38 4.17
C ASN A 140 7.49 -8.98 5.38
N ILE A 141 6.91 -8.99 6.58
CA ILE A 141 7.60 -8.54 7.79
C ILE A 141 7.45 -9.62 8.87
N PRO A 142 8.58 -10.18 9.35
CA PRO A 142 8.58 -11.20 10.39
C PRO A 142 8.20 -10.64 11.77
#